data_AF-A0A1I4ZNJ4-F1
#
_entry.id   AF-A0A1I4ZNJ4-F1
#
_cell.length_a   1.000
_cell.length_b   1.000
_cell.length_c   1.000
_cell.angle_alpha   90.00
_cell.angle_beta   90.00
_cell.angle_gamma   90.00
#
_symmetry.space_group_name_H-M   'P 1'
#
loop_
_entity.id
_entity.type
_entity.pdbx_description
1 polymer ?
#
loop_
_entity_poly.entity_id
_entity_poly.type
_entity_poly.pdbx_seq_one_letter_code
_entity_poly.pdbx_strand_id
1 'polypeptide(L)'
;MEVIKKAIVELFGYSKAEWATGGIIAAIGGVIAGMLGGYDTLMKALLFAMASDIGTGFYLSKILKQTSSSKGIAGIHKKIGILMMIAFATIIDEVLGQTGVLRNGAVIFYLAMEGLSLVENLTAMGVPAFQPLKEYLVQLKEGSKKGPSKIVEIEKKEEVK
;
A
#
# COMPACT_ATOMS: atom_id res chain seq x y z
N MET A 1 -15.52 29.36 12.38
CA MET A 1 -15.77 28.12 11.59
C MET A 1 -16.76 28.36 10.45
N GLU A 2 -17.91 29.00 10.69
CA GLU A 2 -18.91 29.31 9.64
C GLU A 2 -18.42 30.24 8.53
N VAL A 3 -17.59 31.25 8.87
CA VAL A 3 -17.00 32.18 7.89
C VAL A 3 -16.06 31.45 6.91
N ILE A 4 -15.27 30.50 7.41
CA ILE A 4 -14.34 29.69 6.60
C ILE A 4 -15.12 28.77 5.64
N LYS A 5 -16.21 28.14 6.14
CA LYS A 5 -17.09 27.32 5.30
C LYS A 5 -17.72 28.14 4.17
N LYS A 6 -18.27 29.32 4.47
CA LYS A 6 -18.85 30.22 3.45
C LYS A 6 -17.85 30.66 2.40
N ALA A 7 -16.65 31.08 2.82
CA ALA A 7 -15.61 31.54 1.91
C ALA A 7 -15.16 30.45 0.92
N ILE A 8 -15.02 29.20 1.37
CA ILE A 8 -14.62 28.09 0.49
C ILE A 8 -15.75 27.70 -0.48
N VAL A 9 -17.01 27.73 -0.03
CA VAL A 9 -18.18 27.46 -0.89
C VAL A 9 -18.27 28.51 -2.01
N GLU A 10 -18.04 29.79 -1.69
CA GLU A 10 -18.03 30.88 -2.68
C GLU A 10 -16.81 30.83 -3.60
N LEU A 11 -15.62 30.46 -3.07
CA LEU A 11 -14.37 30.46 -3.83
C LEU A 11 -14.20 29.24 -4.75
N PHE A 12 -14.72 28.07 -4.36
CA PHE A 12 -14.55 26.81 -5.08
C PHE A 12 -15.86 26.20 -5.60
N GLY A 13 -17.00 26.81 -5.34
CA GLY A 13 -18.32 26.33 -5.80
C GLY A 13 -18.76 25.01 -5.15
N TYR A 14 -18.14 24.59 -4.05
CA TYR A 14 -18.47 23.34 -3.37
C TYR A 14 -19.85 23.41 -2.70
N SER A 15 -20.71 22.45 -3.01
CA SER A 15 -22.02 22.26 -2.38
C SER A 15 -21.91 21.73 -0.95
N LYS A 16 -22.97 21.90 -0.15
CA LYS A 16 -23.06 21.32 1.21
C LYS A 16 -22.88 19.80 1.22
N ALA A 17 -23.32 19.12 0.16
CA ALA A 17 -23.20 17.67 0.03
C ALA A 17 -21.73 17.23 -0.13
N GLU A 18 -20.94 17.94 -0.94
CA GLU A 18 -19.52 17.63 -1.14
C GLU A 18 -18.68 17.87 0.11
N TRP A 19 -19.02 18.91 0.89
CA TRP A 19 -18.44 19.15 2.21
C TRP A 19 -18.73 18.01 3.21
N ALA A 20 -19.98 17.54 3.24
CA ALA A 20 -20.35 16.41 4.08
C ALA A 20 -19.60 15.14 3.67
N THR A 21 -19.50 14.88 2.36
CA THR A 21 -18.74 13.74 1.82
C THR A 21 -17.25 13.84 2.18
N GLY A 22 -16.63 15.02 2.03
CA GLY A 22 -15.24 15.24 2.42
C GLY A 22 -14.99 15.02 3.91
N GLY A 23 -15.93 15.45 4.76
CA GLY A 23 -15.88 15.20 6.21
C GLY A 23 -15.96 13.72 6.57
N ILE A 24 -16.82 12.95 5.89
CA ILE A 24 -16.93 11.49 6.08
C ILE A 24 -15.63 10.80 5.65
N ILE A 25 -15.07 11.16 4.49
CA ILE A 25 -13.80 10.61 4.01
C ILE A 25 -12.67 10.92 4.99
N ALA A 26 -12.59 12.15 5.50
CA ALA A 26 -11.59 12.55 6.48
C ALA A 26 -11.74 11.79 7.81
N ALA A 27 -12.97 11.57 8.28
CA ALA A 27 -13.23 10.81 9.49
C ALA A 27 -12.79 9.34 9.35
N ILE A 28 -13.16 8.68 8.24
CA ILE A 28 -12.75 7.32 7.94
C ILE A 28 -11.22 7.24 7.82
N GLY A 29 -10.61 8.19 7.11
CA GLY A 29 -9.15 8.27 6.97
C GLY A 29 -8.44 8.46 8.31
N GLY A 30 -9.01 9.27 9.21
CA GLY A 30 -8.52 9.47 10.57
C GLY A 30 -8.56 8.20 11.41
N VAL A 31 -9.66 7.44 11.35
CA VAL A 31 -9.79 6.15 12.04
C VAL A 31 -8.75 5.14 11.51
N ILE A 32 -8.63 5.01 10.19
CA ILE A 32 -7.65 4.12 9.56
C ILE A 32 -6.23 4.52 9.95
N ALA A 33 -5.89 5.80 9.89
CA ALA A 33 -4.57 6.29 10.29
C ALA A 33 -4.27 6.00 11.77
N GLY A 34 -5.29 6.09 12.64
CA GLY A 34 -5.19 5.67 14.04
C GLY A 34 -4.87 4.18 14.18
N MET A 35 -5.59 3.31 13.47
CA MET A 35 -5.35 1.86 13.49
C MET A 35 -3.97 1.45 12.96
N LEU A 36 -3.38 2.26 12.09
CA LEU A 36 -2.03 2.04 11.56
C LEU A 36 -0.93 2.56 12.50
N GLY A 37 -1.27 3.07 13.69
CA GLY A 37 -0.32 3.60 14.66
C GLY A 37 0.21 4.99 14.30
N GLY A 38 -0.52 5.74 13.46
CA GLY A 38 -0.20 7.13 13.10
C GLY A 38 0.62 7.31 11.82
N TYR A 39 0.86 8.58 11.48
CA TYR A 39 1.47 9.01 10.22
C TYR A 39 2.90 9.58 10.42
N ASP A 40 3.84 8.69 10.68
CA ASP A 40 5.26 9.01 10.83
C ASP A 40 6.05 8.87 9.51
N THR A 41 7.37 9.06 9.57
CA THR A 41 8.27 8.98 8.41
C THR A 41 8.30 7.59 7.77
N LEU A 42 8.19 6.51 8.55
CA LEU A 42 8.16 5.15 8.00
C LEU A 42 6.86 4.91 7.22
N MET A 43 5.73 5.33 7.79
CA MET A 43 4.43 5.24 7.13
C MET A 43 4.40 6.08 5.85
N LYS A 44 4.95 7.30 5.88
CA LYS A 44 5.12 8.16 4.71
C LYS A 44 5.91 7.47 3.59
N ALA A 45 7.04 6.85 3.93
CA ALA A 45 7.89 6.16 2.96
C ALA A 45 7.16 4.98 2.30
N LEU A 46 6.44 4.18 3.10
CA LEU A 46 5.64 3.07 2.57
C LEU A 46 4.54 3.55 1.63
N LEU A 47 3.77 4.55 2.04
CA LEU A 47 2.67 5.09 1.22
C LEU A 47 3.19 5.70 -0.09
N PHE A 48 4.34 6.38 -0.04
CA PHE A 48 5.02 6.87 -1.24
C PHE A 48 5.40 5.71 -2.17
N ALA A 49 6.08 4.67 -1.65
CA ALA A 49 6.47 3.52 -2.44
C ALA A 49 5.25 2.82 -3.08
N MET A 50 4.16 2.64 -2.31
CA MET A 50 2.92 2.04 -2.81
C MET A 50 2.29 2.88 -3.93
N ALA A 51 2.22 4.20 -3.77
CA ALA A 51 1.65 5.11 -4.75
C ALA A 51 2.50 5.17 -6.03
N SER A 52 3.83 5.27 -5.89
CA SER A 52 4.76 5.22 -7.01
C SER A 52 4.68 3.90 -7.76
N ASP A 53 4.54 2.77 -7.06
CA ASP A 53 4.39 1.46 -7.69
C ASP A 53 3.07 1.33 -8.47
N ILE A 54 1.95 1.83 -7.94
CA ILE A 54 0.68 1.88 -8.69
C ILE A 54 0.83 2.75 -9.94
N GLY A 55 1.39 3.95 -9.78
CA GLY A 55 1.54 4.90 -10.88
C GLY A 55 2.46 4.38 -11.98
N THR A 56 3.62 3.82 -11.61
CA THR A 56 4.58 3.24 -12.55
C THR A 56 4.02 1.97 -13.20
N GLY A 57 3.42 1.06 -12.44
CA GLY A 57 2.80 -0.15 -12.99
C GLY A 57 1.69 0.17 -14.01
N PHE A 58 0.86 1.18 -13.72
CA PHE A 58 -0.17 1.64 -14.65
C PHE A 58 0.42 2.27 -15.93
N TYR A 59 1.45 3.11 -15.78
CA TYR A 59 2.14 3.71 -16.92
C TYR A 59 2.81 2.65 -17.81
N LEU A 60 3.48 1.67 -17.20
CA LEU A 60 4.11 0.56 -17.92
C LEU A 60 3.08 -0.27 -18.71
N SER A 61 1.93 -0.59 -18.09
CA SER A 61 0.84 -1.32 -18.75
C SER A 61 0.29 -0.59 -19.97
N LYS A 62 0.21 0.75 -19.92
CA LYS A 62 -0.17 1.59 -21.08
C LYS A 62 0.84 1.52 -22.21
N ILE A 63 2.14 1.65 -21.91
CA ILE A 63 3.21 1.58 -22.91
C ILE A 63 3.21 0.21 -23.60
N LEU A 64 3.14 -0.86 -22.81
CA LEU A 64 3.21 -2.23 -23.32
C LEU A 64 1.90 -2.71 -23.97
N LYS A 65 0.83 -1.89 -23.98
CA LYS A 65 -0.53 -2.24 -24.46
C LYS A 65 -1.10 -3.53 -23.86
N GLN A 66 -0.53 -4.01 -22.75
CA GLN A 66 -1.00 -5.18 -22.03
C GLN A 66 -1.89 -4.72 -20.88
N THR A 67 -3.13 -4.36 -21.20
CA THR A 67 -4.14 -3.97 -20.22
C THR A 67 -4.91 -5.20 -19.76
N SER A 68 -4.35 -5.93 -18.80
CA SER A 68 -5.12 -6.88 -18.01
C SER A 68 -5.66 -6.15 -16.78
N SER A 69 -6.96 -5.81 -16.79
CA SER A 69 -7.65 -5.23 -15.63
C SER A 69 -7.51 -6.09 -14.38
N SER A 70 -7.47 -7.42 -14.56
CA SER A 70 -7.20 -8.40 -13.50
C SER A 70 -5.87 -8.16 -12.79
N LYS A 71 -4.78 -7.87 -13.51
CA LYS A 71 -3.47 -7.56 -12.89
C LYS A 71 -3.49 -6.26 -12.09
N GLY A 72 -4.17 -5.23 -12.59
CA GLY A 72 -4.30 -3.95 -11.88
C GLY A 72 -5.10 -4.07 -10.58
N ILE A 73 -6.22 -4.78 -10.63
CA ILE A 73 -7.06 -5.05 -9.46
C ILE A 73 -6.30 -5.91 -8.43
N ALA A 74 -5.57 -6.93 -8.87
CA ALA A 74 -4.76 -7.77 -7.97
C ALA A 74 -3.69 -6.95 -7.21
N GLY A 75 -3.08 -5.96 -7.86
CA GLY A 75 -2.11 -5.06 -7.23
C GLY A 75 -2.72 -4.23 -6.09
N ILE A 76 -3.95 -3.74 -6.27
CA ILE A 76 -4.66 -2.96 -5.23
C ILE A 76 -5.06 -3.86 -4.05
N HIS A 77 -5.55 -5.07 -4.30
CA HIS A 77 -5.92 -6.01 -3.23
C HIS A 77 -4.71 -6.35 -2.33
N LYS A 78 -3.54 -6.57 -2.93
CA LYS A 78 -2.30 -6.80 -2.18
C LYS A 78 -1.97 -5.64 -1.25
N LYS A 79 -2.11 -4.40 -1.74
CA LYS A 79 -1.81 -3.17 -0.99
C LYS A 79 -2.75 -2.95 0.19
N ILE A 80 -4.03 -3.30 0.05
CA ILE A 80 -4.98 -3.32 1.17
C ILE A 80 -4.54 -4.36 2.22
N GLY A 81 -4.13 -5.55 1.79
CA GLY A 81 -3.57 -6.60 2.66
C GLY A 81 -2.37 -6.12 3.50
N ILE A 82 -1.47 -5.35 2.88
CA ILE A 82 -0.31 -4.76 3.57
C ILE A 82 -0.76 -3.84 4.71
N LEU A 83 -1.70 -2.93 4.45
CA LEU A 83 -2.20 -2.01 5.47
C LEU A 83 -2.91 -2.76 6.61
N MET A 84 -3.68 -3.81 6.30
CA MET A 84 -4.30 -4.66 7.32
C MET A 84 -3.26 -5.36 8.20
N MET A 85 -2.18 -5.88 7.62
CA MET A 85 -1.10 -6.52 8.38
C MET A 85 -0.35 -5.54 9.29
N ILE A 86 -0.17 -4.29 8.85
CA ILE A 86 0.44 -3.25 9.69
C ILE A 86 -0.49 -2.84 10.83
N ALA A 87 -1.79 -2.68 10.56
CA ALA A 87 -2.77 -2.43 11.61
C ALA A 87 -2.76 -3.57 12.64
N PHE A 88 -2.71 -4.82 12.19
CA PHE A 88 -2.60 -5.97 13.07
C PHE A 88 -1.31 -5.93 13.91
N ALA A 89 -0.16 -5.69 13.30
CA ALA A 89 1.11 -5.56 14.02
C ALA A 89 1.09 -4.43 15.06
N THR A 90 0.43 -3.32 14.74
CA THR A 90 0.23 -2.17 15.66
C THR A 90 -0.61 -2.59 16.86
N ILE A 91 -1.73 -3.29 16.65
CA ILE A 91 -2.57 -3.78 17.74
C ILE A 91 -1.81 -4.76 18.63
N ILE A 92 -0.97 -5.63 18.05
CA ILE A 92 -0.14 -6.55 18.85
C ILE A 92 0.88 -5.78 19.68
N ASP A 93 1.56 -4.77 19.12
CA ASP A 93 2.46 -3.90 19.89
C ASP A 93 1.75 -3.27 21.09
N GLU A 94 0.54 -2.72 20.87
CA GLU A 94 -0.28 -2.12 21.94
C GLU A 94 -0.66 -3.13 23.02
N VAL A 95 -1.10 -4.33 22.64
CA VAL A 95 -1.44 -5.41 23.58
C VAL A 95 -0.22 -5.88 24.38
N LEU A 96 0.96 -5.90 23.77
CA LEU A 96 2.21 -6.31 24.42
C LEU A 96 2.87 -5.17 25.22
N GLY A 97 2.32 -3.95 25.18
CA GLY A 97 2.95 -2.77 25.76
C GLY A 97 4.28 -2.39 25.08
N GLN A 98 4.51 -2.87 23.86
CA GLN A 98 5.68 -2.52 23.05
C GLN A 98 5.41 -1.24 22.26
N THR A 99 6.43 -0.40 22.11
CA THR A 99 6.31 0.85 21.34
C THR A 99 6.71 0.63 19.89
N GLY A 100 5.81 0.01 19.13
CA GLY A 100 5.90 -0.01 17.67
C GLY A 100 6.97 -0.93 17.08
N VAL A 101 7.48 -1.92 17.82
CA VAL A 101 8.53 -2.82 17.34
C VAL A 101 8.03 -3.65 16.17
N LEU A 102 6.88 -4.31 16.33
CA LEU A 102 6.28 -5.13 15.28
C LEU A 102 5.73 -4.28 14.14
N ARG A 103 5.07 -3.16 14.45
CA ARG A 103 4.60 -2.18 13.48
C ARG A 103 5.73 -1.70 12.59
N ASN A 104 6.82 -1.20 13.17
CA ASN A 104 7.93 -0.65 12.41
C ASN A 104 8.61 -1.74 11.58
N GLY A 105 8.77 -2.95 12.14
CA GLY A 105 9.28 -4.11 11.42
C GLY A 105 8.41 -4.47 10.20
N ALA A 106 7.09 -4.53 10.38
CA ALA A 106 6.14 -4.78 9.30
C ALA A 106 6.19 -3.68 8.23
N VAL A 107 6.23 -2.41 8.62
CA VAL A 107 6.31 -1.28 7.69
C VAL A 107 7.60 -1.34 6.87
N ILE A 108 8.76 -1.58 7.51
CA ILE A 108 10.06 -1.72 6.82
C ILE A 108 10.05 -2.91 5.86
N PHE A 109 9.51 -4.04 6.30
CA PHE A 109 9.40 -5.24 5.47
C PHE A 109 8.56 -4.98 4.21
N TYR A 110 7.37 -4.39 4.36
CA TYR A 110 6.53 -4.09 3.21
C TYR A 110 7.06 -2.94 2.36
N LEU A 111 7.76 -1.97 2.94
CA LEU A 111 8.45 -0.93 2.20
C LEU A 111 9.50 -1.53 1.26
N ALA A 112 10.25 -2.53 1.73
CA ALA A 112 11.19 -3.25 0.87
C ALA A 112 10.46 -3.99 -0.28
N MET A 113 9.33 -4.64 0.01
CA MET A 113 8.56 -5.36 -1.02
C MET A 113 7.99 -4.45 -2.10
N GLU A 114 7.47 -3.29 -1.70
CA GLU A 114 6.93 -2.30 -2.63
C GLU A 114 8.06 -1.55 -3.36
N GLY A 115 9.18 -1.30 -2.67
CA GLY A 115 10.40 -0.77 -3.28
C GLY A 115 10.95 -1.68 -4.39
N LEU A 116 10.93 -3.01 -4.20
CA LEU A 116 11.35 -3.94 -5.25
C LEU A 116 10.44 -3.86 -6.46
N SER A 117 9.13 -3.85 -6.23
CA SER A 117 8.11 -3.74 -7.29
C SER A 117 8.29 -2.44 -8.09
N LEU A 118 8.56 -1.33 -7.39
CA LEU A 118 8.89 -0.06 -8.02
C LEU A 118 10.17 -0.14 -8.87
N VAL A 119 11.25 -0.73 -8.34
CA VAL A 119 12.50 -0.93 -9.10
C VAL A 119 12.27 -1.81 -10.33
N GLU A 120 11.48 -2.88 -10.22
CA GLU A 120 11.11 -3.75 -11.34
C GLU A 120 10.38 -2.95 -12.42
N ASN A 121 9.37 -2.14 -12.05
CA ASN A 121 8.62 -1.29 -12.98
C ASN A 121 9.50 -0.23 -13.65
N LEU A 122 10.36 0.46 -12.89
CA LEU A 122 11.27 1.47 -13.43
C LEU A 122 12.32 0.86 -14.38
N THR A 123 12.85 -0.32 -14.04
CA THR A 123 13.78 -1.04 -14.90
C THR A 123 13.13 -1.43 -16.22
N ALA A 124 11.87 -1.88 -16.18
CA ALA A 124 11.10 -2.20 -17.38
C ALA A 124 10.81 -0.96 -18.26
N MET A 125 10.86 0.24 -17.70
CA MET A 125 10.78 1.51 -18.45
C MET A 125 12.13 2.00 -18.99
N GLY A 126 13.24 1.30 -18.70
CA GLY A 126 14.58 1.68 -19.13
C GLY A 126 15.36 2.54 -18.13
N VAL A 127 14.84 2.73 -16.90
CA VAL A 127 15.62 3.38 -15.82
C VAL A 127 16.62 2.35 -15.27
N PRO A 128 17.94 2.63 -15.28
CA PRO A 128 18.93 1.68 -14.78
C PRO A 128 18.72 1.40 -13.28
N ALA A 129 18.61 0.12 -12.92
CA ALA A 129 18.51 -0.28 -11.53
C ALA A 129 19.84 -0.11 -10.79
N PHE A 130 19.78 0.36 -9.55
CA PHE A 130 20.92 0.25 -8.65
C PHE A 130 21.02 -1.21 -8.17
N GLN A 131 21.94 -1.95 -8.77
CA GLN A 131 22.04 -3.40 -8.64
C GLN A 131 22.15 -3.90 -7.18
N PRO A 132 22.96 -3.29 -6.30
CA PRO A 132 23.03 -3.73 -4.89
C PRO A 132 21.67 -3.64 -4.19
N LEU A 133 20.92 -2.56 -4.40
CA LEU A 133 19.59 -2.40 -3.81
C LEU A 133 18.63 -3.47 -4.31
N LYS A 134 18.62 -3.74 -5.63
CA LYS A 134 17.76 -4.78 -6.19
C LYS A 134 18.05 -6.15 -5.56
N GLU A 135 19.31 -6.52 -5.38
CA GLU A 135 19.71 -7.80 -4.80
C GLU A 135 19.23 -7.96 -3.36
N TYR A 136 19.43 -6.95 -2.50
CA TYR A 136 18.92 -6.99 -1.12
C TYR A 136 17.40 -7.15 -1.08
N LEU A 137 16.69 -6.40 -1.92
CA LEU A 137 15.24 -6.45 -1.98
C LEU A 137 14.72 -7.81 -2.48
N VAL A 138 15.40 -8.42 -3.45
CA VAL A 138 15.09 -9.78 -3.93
C VAL A 138 15.25 -10.81 -2.82
N GLN A 139 16.34 -10.76 -2.05
CA GLN A 139 16.56 -11.68 -0.93
C GLN A 139 15.44 -11.59 0.12
N LEU A 140 14.95 -10.38 0.41
CA LEU A 140 13.80 -10.19 1.31
C LEU A 140 12.52 -10.83 0.74
N LYS A 141 12.28 -10.73 -0.57
CA LYS A 141 11.12 -11.32 -1.24
C LYS A 141 11.20 -12.84 -1.24
N GLU A 142 12.37 -13.40 -1.51
CA GLU A 142 12.59 -14.86 -1.47
C GLU A 142 12.46 -15.43 -0.06
N GLY A 143 12.94 -14.69 0.95
CA GLY A 143 12.72 -15.03 2.36
C GLY A 143 11.23 -15.09 2.73
N SER A 144 10.40 -14.21 2.15
CA SER A 144 8.95 -14.19 2.40
C SER A 144 8.16 -15.32 1.72
N LYS A 145 8.69 -15.93 0.65
CA LYS A 145 8.04 -17.04 -0.07
C LYS A 145 8.06 -18.38 0.68
N LYS A 146 8.72 -18.47 1.84
CA LYS A 146 8.77 -19.67 2.70
C LYS A 146 7.57 -19.82 3.65
N GLY A 147 6.48 -19.07 3.45
CA GLY A 147 5.19 -19.30 4.12
C GLY A 147 4.27 -20.19 3.27
N PRO A 148 3.50 -21.14 3.84
CA PRO A 148 2.67 -22.04 3.05
C PRO A 148 1.48 -21.27 2.46
N SER A 149 1.45 -21.08 1.14
CA SER A 149 0.22 -20.70 0.44
C SER A 149 -0.72 -21.91 0.40
N LYS A 150 -1.40 -22.17 1.52
CA LYS A 150 -2.41 -23.24 1.63
C LYS A 150 -3.50 -23.14 0.54
N ILE A 151 -3.77 -21.94 0.03
CA ILE A 151 -4.77 -21.72 -1.04
C ILE A 151 -4.35 -22.36 -2.36
N VAL A 152 -3.05 -22.34 -2.70
CA VAL A 152 -2.52 -22.97 -3.93
C VAL A 152 -2.51 -24.50 -3.82
N GLU A 153 -2.38 -25.04 -2.60
CA GLU A 153 -2.50 -26.48 -2.35
C GLU A 153 -3.96 -26.96 -2.38
N ILE A 154 -4.92 -26.10 -2.04
CA ILE A 154 -6.35 -26.41 -2.06
C ILE A 154 -6.86 -26.45 -3.51
N GLU A 155 -6.51 -25.47 -4.36
CA GLU A 155 -6.89 -25.48 -5.79
C GLU A 155 -6.33 -26.70 -6.52
N LYS A 156 -5.08 -27.10 -6.26
CA LYS A 156 -4.49 -28.32 -6.84
C LYS A 156 -5.15 -29.62 -6.37
N LYS A 157 -5.84 -29.62 -5.23
CA LYS A 157 -6.58 -30.80 -4.75
C LYS A 157 -7.99 -30.91 -5.34
N GLU A 158 -8.55 -29.81 -5.83
CA GLU A 158 -9.85 -29.80 -6.49
C GLU A 158 -9.75 -30.12 -7.99
N GLU A 159 -8.67 -29.73 -8.68
CA GLU A 159 -8.45 -30.12 -10.10
C GLU A 159 -8.08 -31.61 -10.30
N VAL A 160 -7.71 -32.32 -9.22
CA VAL A 160 -7.27 -33.74 -9.27
C VAL A 160 -8.38 -34.68 -8.76
N LYS A 161 -9.57 -34.15 -8.45
CA LYS A 161 -10.79 -34.93 -8.15
C LYS A 161 -11.78 -34.86 -9.31
#